data_AF-A0A168H0Y6-F1
#
_entry.id   AF-A0A168H0Y6-F1
#
_cell.length_a   1.000
_cell.length_b   1.000
_cell.length_c   1.000
_cell.angle_alpha   90.00
_cell.angle_beta   90.00
_cell.angle_gamma   90.00
#
_symmetry.space_group_name_H-M   'P 1'
#
loop_
_entity.id
_entity.type
_entity.pdbx_description
1 polymer ?
#
loop_
_entity_poly.entity_id
_entity_poly.type
_entity_poly.pdbx_seq_one_letter_code
_entity_poly.pdbx_strand_id
1 'polypeptide(L)'
;MAGEYPALGSNDRLLPDDMVEANNTPSQLDVFLYTGCEEQVEDMRRYQRNGYHPVLLGDILPKAGTYVDKHREPRYRILLKLGFGAFATVWLARDLVNR
;
A
#
# COMPACT_ATOMS: atom_id res chain seq x y z
N MET A 1 -4.91 -45.72 -59.60
CA MET A 1 -3.66 -45.09 -59.16
C MET A 1 -3.59 -45.25 -57.65
N ALA A 2 -2.55 -45.93 -57.16
CA ALA A 2 -2.31 -46.21 -55.74
C ALA A 2 -1.81 -44.96 -54.97
N GLY A 3 -1.92 -44.99 -53.64
CA GLY A 3 -1.34 -44.05 -52.68
C GLY A 3 -2.25 -43.89 -51.45
N GLU A 4 -2.20 -44.81 -50.48
CA GLU A 4 -1.43 -44.75 -49.20
C GLU A 4 -2.20 -44.07 -48.04
N TYR A 5 -2.42 -44.82 -46.93
CA TYR A 5 -2.73 -44.38 -45.55
C TYR A 5 -1.42 -44.51 -44.71
N PRO A 6 -1.21 -44.04 -43.43
CA PRO A 6 -2.16 -43.57 -42.39
C PRO A 6 -1.69 -42.45 -41.37
N ALA A 7 -2.56 -42.13 -40.38
CA ALA A 7 -2.34 -41.82 -38.93
C ALA A 7 -1.53 -40.56 -38.52
N LEU A 8 -1.76 -39.77 -37.45
CA LEU A 8 -2.51 -39.75 -36.17
C LEU A 8 -2.69 -38.24 -35.84
N GLY A 9 -3.77 -37.74 -35.27
CA GLY A 9 -4.17 -37.93 -33.88
C GLY A 9 -4.65 -36.58 -33.31
N SER A 10 -5.72 -36.60 -32.53
CA SER A 10 -6.11 -35.52 -31.60
C SER A 10 -7.15 -36.14 -30.65
N ASN A 11 -6.64 -36.80 -29.61
CA ASN A 11 -7.47 -37.21 -28.48
C ASN A 11 -7.70 -35.97 -27.62
N ASP A 12 -8.75 -35.21 -27.90
CA ASP A 12 -9.31 -34.25 -26.95
C ASP A 12 -9.96 -35.01 -25.80
N ARG A 13 -9.12 -35.52 -24.90
CA ARG A 13 -9.53 -35.96 -23.57
C ARG A 13 -9.76 -34.70 -22.74
N LEU A 14 -11.03 -34.32 -22.62
CA LEU A 14 -11.51 -33.38 -21.61
C LEU A 14 -11.03 -33.87 -20.23
N LEU A 15 -10.09 -33.16 -19.62
CA LEU A 15 -9.75 -33.33 -18.22
C LEU A 15 -10.84 -32.61 -17.39
N PRO A 16 -11.37 -33.21 -16.31
CA PRO A 16 -12.37 -32.57 -15.48
C PRO A 16 -11.80 -31.32 -14.79
N ASP A 17 -12.63 -30.27 -14.71
CA ASP A 17 -12.32 -28.91 -14.23
C ASP A 17 -11.87 -28.80 -12.75
N ASP A 18 -11.69 -29.91 -12.03
CA ASP A 18 -11.62 -29.93 -10.56
C ASP A 18 -10.21 -30.16 -9.97
N MET A 19 -9.13 -29.91 -10.72
CA MET A 19 -7.75 -30.02 -10.19
C MET A 19 -6.86 -28.82 -10.53
N VAL A 20 -7.39 -27.60 -10.42
CA VAL A 20 -6.56 -26.42 -10.14
C VAL A 20 -6.60 -26.15 -8.65
N GLU A 21 -5.87 -26.97 -7.89
CA GLU A 21 -5.37 -26.51 -6.60
C GLU A 21 -4.28 -25.48 -6.93
N ALA A 22 -4.73 -24.25 -7.19
CA ALA A 22 -3.85 -23.11 -7.30
C ALA A 22 -3.11 -23.06 -5.96
N ASN A 23 -1.87 -23.50 -5.98
CA ASN A 23 -0.88 -23.13 -4.98
C ASN A 23 -0.73 -21.62 -5.05
N ASN A 24 -1.72 -20.91 -4.52
CA ASN A 24 -1.67 -19.50 -4.21
C ASN A 24 -0.83 -19.40 -2.93
N THR A 25 0.41 -19.87 -3.01
CA THR A 25 1.43 -19.49 -2.04
C THR A 25 1.50 -17.98 -2.16
N PRO A 26 1.12 -17.22 -1.11
CA PRO A 26 1.27 -15.79 -1.13
C PRO A 26 2.71 -15.51 -1.55
N SER A 27 2.87 -14.70 -2.59
CA SER A 27 4.18 -14.29 -3.07
C SER A 27 4.97 -13.72 -1.89
N GLN A 28 6.30 -13.74 -1.95
CA GLN A 28 7.13 -13.17 -0.88
C GLN A 28 6.78 -11.68 -0.58
N LEU A 29 6.12 -10.99 -1.52
CA LEU A 29 5.58 -9.63 -1.34
C LEU A 29 4.29 -9.59 -0.49
N ASP A 30 3.52 -10.67 -0.45
CA ASP A 30 2.30 -10.80 0.35
C ASP A 30 2.60 -11.04 1.83
N VAL A 31 3.83 -11.45 2.17
CA VAL A 31 4.32 -11.64 3.53
C VAL A 31 5.34 -10.55 3.87
N PHE A 32 4.89 -9.28 3.88
CA PHE A 32 5.71 -8.19 4.38
C PHE A 32 5.69 -8.18 5.93
N LEU A 33 6.55 -9.01 6.53
CA LEU A 33 6.74 -9.05 7.98
C LEU A 33 7.66 -7.91 8.41
N TYR A 34 7.08 -6.77 8.74
CA TYR A 34 7.80 -5.66 9.37
C TYR A 34 8.13 -6.00 10.84
N THR A 35 9.33 -6.54 11.09
CA THR A 35 9.85 -6.79 12.45
C THR A 35 10.56 -5.54 13.00
N GLY A 36 9.87 -4.40 12.95
CA GLY A 36 10.45 -3.06 13.14
C GLY A 36 11.36 -2.88 14.36
N CYS A 37 12.39 -2.07 14.17
CA CYS A 37 13.09 -1.38 15.26
C CYS A 37 12.23 -0.15 15.66
N GLU A 38 11.38 -0.31 16.68
CA GLU A 38 10.48 0.75 17.19
C GLU A 38 11.24 1.98 17.74
N GLU A 39 12.57 1.89 17.91
CA GLU A 39 13.40 3.01 18.34
C GLU A 39 13.65 4.03 17.23
N GLN A 40 13.59 3.63 15.94
CA GLN A 40 13.95 4.48 14.81
C GLN A 40 12.73 5.05 14.07
N VAL A 41 11.59 4.34 14.13
CA VAL A 41 10.33 4.76 13.50
C VAL A 41 9.15 4.37 14.39
N GLU A 42 8.04 5.10 14.28
CA GLU A 42 6.83 4.82 15.03
C GLU A 42 6.20 3.48 14.66
N ASP A 43 5.49 2.91 15.63
CA ASP A 43 4.69 1.71 15.44
C ASP A 43 3.60 1.92 14.36
N MET A 44 3.70 1.13 13.29
CA MET A 44 2.79 1.14 12.15
C MET A 44 1.34 0.83 12.55
N ARG A 45 1.12 0.02 13.60
CA ARG A 45 -0.22 -0.35 14.09
C ARG A 45 -0.99 0.86 14.62
N ARG A 46 -0.28 1.96 14.93
CA ARG A 46 -0.89 3.20 15.41
C ARG A 46 -1.53 4.04 14.31
N TYR A 47 -1.31 3.71 13.03
CA TYR A 47 -2.03 4.29 11.91
C TYR A 47 -3.41 3.64 11.75
N GLN A 48 -4.28 3.93 12.70
CA GLN A 48 -5.64 3.44 12.76
C GLN A 48 -6.59 4.57 13.11
N ARG A 49 -7.90 4.29 13.12
CA ARG A 49 -8.90 5.25 13.57
C ARG A 49 -8.57 5.73 14.99
N ASN A 50 -8.62 7.05 15.21
CA ASN A 50 -8.23 7.72 16.45
C ASN A 50 -6.73 7.59 16.83
N GLY A 51 -5.89 7.12 15.91
CA GLY A 51 -4.45 7.04 16.05
C GLY A 51 -3.72 8.12 15.25
N TYR A 52 -2.54 7.79 14.72
CA TYR A 52 -1.79 8.69 13.86
C TYR A 52 -2.50 8.93 12.53
N HIS A 53 -2.38 10.17 12.06
CA HIS A 53 -2.84 10.55 10.74
C HIS A 53 -1.75 10.26 9.69
N PRO A 54 -2.03 9.53 8.61
CA PRO A 54 -1.07 9.33 7.53
C PRO A 54 -0.70 10.66 6.85
N VAL A 55 0.60 10.95 6.76
CA VAL A 55 1.14 12.16 6.10
C VAL A 55 2.19 11.74 5.09
N LEU A 56 2.09 12.27 3.87
CA LEU A 56 3.01 12.04 2.76
C LEU A 56 3.85 13.29 2.47
N LEU A 57 5.05 13.09 1.92
CA LEU A 57 5.86 14.19 1.43
C LEU A 57 5.13 14.94 0.31
N GLY A 58 5.15 16.28 0.38
CA GLY A 58 4.43 17.14 -0.56
C GLY A 58 2.97 17.41 -0.20
N ASP A 59 2.40 16.73 0.81
CA ASP A 59 1.06 17.04 1.32
C ASP A 59 0.93 18.53 1.68
N ILE A 60 -0.24 19.11 1.41
CA ILE A 60 -0.61 20.43 1.91
C ILE A 60 -1.62 20.23 3.05
N LEU A 61 -1.23 20.63 4.25
CA LEU A 61 -2.04 20.54 5.45
C LEU A 61 -2.61 21.91 5.88
N PRO A 62 -3.75 21.93 6.57
CA PRO A 62 -4.61 20.77 6.86
C PRO A 62 -5.43 20.32 5.63
N LYS A 63 -5.71 19.01 5.53
CA LYS A 63 -6.55 18.42 4.47
C LYS A 63 -8.03 18.53 4.85
N ALA A 64 -8.90 18.68 3.86
CA ALA A 64 -10.35 18.75 4.10
C ALA A 64 -10.83 17.52 4.89
N GLY A 65 -11.62 17.74 5.94
CA GLY A 65 -12.19 16.67 6.77
C GLY A 65 -11.23 16.02 7.77
N THR A 66 -9.99 16.49 7.90
CA THR A 66 -9.01 15.92 8.86
C THR A 66 -8.87 16.74 10.15
N TYR A 67 -9.72 17.76 10.34
CA TYR A 67 -9.66 18.70 11.46
C TYR A 67 -11.06 19.09 11.95
N VAL A 68 -11.16 19.45 13.23
CA VAL A 68 -12.45 19.77 13.89
C VAL A 68 -13.00 21.12 13.44
N ASP A 69 -12.13 22.12 13.27
CA ASP A 69 -12.49 23.49 12.91
C ASP A 69 -12.58 23.67 11.39
N LYS A 70 -13.78 23.52 10.82
CA LYS A 70 -14.09 23.52 9.37
C LYS A 70 -13.64 24.75 8.58
N HIS A 71 -13.08 25.78 9.21
CA HIS A 71 -12.68 27.03 8.56
C HIS A 71 -11.17 27.14 8.27
N ARG A 72 -10.39 26.07 8.49
CA ARG A 72 -8.94 26.10 8.19
C ARG A 72 -8.63 25.86 6.72
N GLU A 73 -7.99 26.84 6.10
CA GLU A 73 -7.44 26.74 4.75
C GLU A 73 -6.10 25.97 4.72
N PRO A 74 -5.83 25.20 3.64
CA PRO A 74 -4.53 24.55 3.44
C PRO A 74 -3.38 25.57 3.35
N ARG A 75 -2.31 25.39 4.15
CA ARG A 75 -1.21 26.36 4.28
C ARG A 75 0.19 25.76 4.28
N TYR A 76 0.35 24.55 4.81
CA TYR A 76 1.67 23.99 5.11
C TYR A 76 2.01 22.85 4.16
N ARG A 77 3.04 23.02 3.32
CA ARG A 77 3.55 21.97 2.44
C ARG A 77 4.59 21.12 3.17
N ILE A 78 4.35 19.83 3.33
CA ILE A 78 5.26 18.90 4.00
C ILE A 78 6.51 18.63 3.15
N LEU A 79 7.68 18.74 3.77
CA LEU A 79 8.98 18.58 3.11
C LEU A 79 9.77 17.37 3.62
N LEU A 80 9.78 17.16 4.94
CA LEU A 80 10.58 16.11 5.57
C LEU A 80 9.97 15.72 6.92
N LYS A 81 10.18 14.47 7.34
CA LYS A 81 9.85 14.03 8.70
C LYS A 81 10.99 14.37 9.66
N LEU A 82 10.66 15.01 10.79
CA LEU A 82 11.63 15.36 11.83
C LEU A 82 11.67 14.32 12.95
N GLY A 83 10.57 13.61 13.18
CA GLY A 83 10.52 12.55 14.18
C GLY A 83 9.10 12.16 14.56
N PHE A 84 9.00 11.40 15.64
CA PHE A 84 7.76 10.97 16.25
C PHE A 84 7.94 10.85 17.76
N GLY A 85 6.84 10.84 18.49
CA GLY A 85 6.81 10.56 19.93
C GLY A 85 5.54 9.82 20.28
N ALA A 86 5.22 9.70 21.56
CA ALA A 86 4.09 8.90 22.02
C ALA A 86 2.71 9.36 21.51
N PHE A 87 2.56 10.59 21.03
CA PHE A 87 1.24 11.15 20.66
C PHE A 87 1.20 11.81 19.28
N ALA A 88 2.36 12.08 18.67
CA ALA A 88 2.43 12.85 17.45
C ALA A 88 3.64 12.47 16.59
N THR A 89 3.50 12.72 15.29
CA THR A 89 4.60 12.81 14.34
C THR A 89 4.91 14.28 14.08
N VAL A 90 6.19 14.63 13.94
CA VAL A 90 6.63 16.01 13.70
C VAL A 90 7.24 16.10 12.31
N TRP A 91 6.85 17.12 11.57
CA TRP A 91 7.22 17.31 10.16
C TRP A 91 7.75 18.72 9.93
N LEU A 92 8.80 18.82 9.11
CA LEU A 92 9.24 20.08 8.53
C LEU A 92 8.27 20.45 7.41
N ALA A 93 7.72 21.66 7.48
CA ALA A 93 6.80 22.16 6.47
C ALA A 93 7.19 23.57 6.02
N ARG A 94 6.92 23.87 4.75
CA ARG A 94 6.98 25.22 4.21
C ARG A 94 5.62 25.89 4.38
N ASP A 95 5.63 27.07 4.98
CA ASP A 95 4.48 27.97 4.97
C ASP A 95 4.29 28.55 3.56
N LEU A 96 3.08 28.42 3.01
CA LEU A 96 2.74 28.92 1.67
C LEU A 96 2.19 30.35 1.69
N VAL A 97 1.81 30.87 2.86
CA VAL A 97 1.23 32.22 3.02
C VAL A 97 2.31 33.25 3.32
N ASN A 98 3.25 32.93 4.22
CA ASN A 98 4.41 33.78 4.49
C ASN A 98 5.62 33.26 3.71
N ARG A 99 5.98 33.95 2.62
CA ARG A 99 7.16 33.65 1.80
C ARG A 99 8.41 34.36 2.28
#